data_AF-A0A9E0MNA1-F1
#
_entry.id   AF-A0A9E0MNA1-F1
#
_cell.length_a   1.000
_cell.length_b   1.000
_cell.length_c   1.000
_cell.angle_alpha   90.00
_cell.angle_beta   90.00
_cell.angle_gamma   90.00
#
_symmetry.space_group_name_H-M   'P 1'
#
loop_
_entity.id
_entity.type
_entity.pdbx_description
1 polymer ?
#
loop_
_entity_poly.entity_id
_entity_poly.type
_entity_poly.pdbx_seq_one_letter_code
_entity_poly.pdbx_strand_id
1 'polypeptide(L)' 'MGAVLEGSVVAACGVFFLLLGSGLIPLRPSQGFDPAAWRGRHGRKLQLTGVVALVLGVALMLQSR' A
#
# COMPACT_ATOMS: atom_id res chain seq x y z
N MET A 1 19.42 -9.27 10.85
CA MET A 1 18.11 -9.92 10.61
C MET A 1 16.90 -8.99 10.82
N GLY A 2 16.87 -8.12 11.85
CA GLY A 2 15.71 -7.24 12.13
C GLY A 2 15.30 -6.30 10.98
N ALA A 3 16.24 -5.55 10.42
CA ALA A 3 15.96 -4.57 9.36
C ALA A 3 15.42 -5.18 8.04
N VAL A 4 15.78 -6.43 7.72
CA VAL A 4 15.22 -7.14 6.55
C VAL A 4 13.76 -7.51 6.80
N LEU A 5 13.42 -7.94 8.01
CA LEU A 5 12.05 -8.28 8.39
C LEU A 5 11.16 -7.04 8.39
N GLU A 6 11.63 -5.96 9.00
CA GLU A 6 10.95 -4.66 9.03
C GLU A 6 10.74 -4.10 7.61
N GLY A 7 11.80 -4.11 6.79
CA GLY A 7 11.72 -3.69 5.38
C GLY A 7 10.72 -4.53 4.58
N SER A 8 10.61 -5.83 4.87
CA SER A 8 9.65 -6.74 4.20
C SER A 8 8.21 -6.40 4.53
N VAL A 9 7.94 -6.13 5.81
CA VAL A 9 6.61 -5.71 6.26
C VAL A 9 6.22 -4.37 5.64
N VAL A 10 7.13 -3.40 5.64
CA VAL A 10 6.88 -2.07 5.06
C VAL A 10 6.64 -2.17 3.55
N ALA A 11 7.44 -2.96 2.83
CA ALA A 11 7.26 -3.19 1.41
C ALA A 11 5.91 -3.86 1.10
N ALA A 12 5.52 -4.87 1.88
CA ALA A 12 4.23 -5.55 1.73
C ALA A 12 3.05 -4.61 1.97
N CYS A 13 3.12 -3.75 2.99
CA CYS A 13 2.13 -2.69 3.21
C CYS A 13 2.05 -1.73 2.02
N GLY A 14 3.20 -1.37 1.43
CA GLY A 14 3.26 -0.54 0.22
C GLY A 14 2.52 -1.17 -0.97
N VAL A 15 2.77 -2.45 -1.23
CA VAL A 15 2.06 -3.22 -2.26
C VAL A 15 0.56 -3.26 -1.97
N PHE A 16 0.16 -3.51 -0.72
CA PHE A 16 -1.25 -3.52 -0.35
C PHE A 16 -1.97 -2.20 -0.66
N PHE A 17 -1.37 -1.05 -0.30
CA PHE A 17 -1.95 0.25 -0.61
C PHE A 17 -2.03 0.54 -2.11
N LEU A 18 -1.04 0.10 -2.88
CA LEU A 18 -1.06 0.18 -4.34
C LEU A 18 -2.22 -0.61 -4.96
N LEU A 19 -2.39 -1.86 -4.52
CA LEU A 19 -3.47 -2.74 -4.99
C LEU A 19 -4.86 -2.21 -4.58
N LEU A 20 -4.97 -1.65 -3.38
CA LEU A 20 -6.20 -1.05 -2.89
C LEU A 20 -6.57 0.24 -3.66
N GLY A 21 -5.59 1.11 -3.88
CA GLY A 21 -5.78 2.38 -4.60
C GLY A 21 -6.05 2.21 -6.09
N SER A 22 -5.47 1.18 -6.72
CA SER A 22 -5.73 0.80 -8.13
C SER A 22 -7.06 0.05 -8.33
N GLY A 23 -7.67 -0.42 -7.25
CA GLY A 23 -8.91 -1.18 -7.32
C GLY A 23 -8.77 -2.63 -7.74
N LEU A 24 -7.53 -3.15 -7.74
CA LEU A 24 -7.25 -4.58 -7.89
C LEU A 24 -7.73 -5.38 -6.68
N ILE A 25 -7.82 -4.75 -5.50
CA ILE A 25 -8.53 -5.28 -4.34
C ILE A 25 -9.99 -4.79 -4.36
N PRO A 26 -10.97 -5.70 -4.49
CA PRO A 26 -12.37 -5.34 -4.44
C PRO A 26 -12.75 -4.95 -3.01
N LEU A 27 -13.40 -3.79 -2.88
CA LEU A 27 -13.97 -3.32 -1.63
C LEU A 27 -15.45 -3.72 -1.61
N ARG A 28 -15.87 -4.41 -0.55
CA ARG A 28 -17.25 -4.85 -0.41
C ARG A 28 -18.14 -3.62 -0.17
N PRO A 29 -19.15 -3.37 -1.01
CA PRO A 29 -20.10 -2.29 -0.74
C PRO A 29 -20.89 -2.61 0.53
N SER A 30 -21.19 -1.58 1.30
CA SER A 30 -22.04 -1.64 2.51
C SER A 30 -22.98 -0.43 2.53
N GLN A 31 -24.02 -0.46 3.35
CA GLN A 31 -24.94 0.69 3.47
C GLN A 31 -24.16 1.96 3.80
N GLY A 32 -24.31 3.00 2.96
CA GLY A 32 -23.63 4.28 3.13
C GLY A 32 -22.18 4.32 2.62
N PHE A 33 -21.64 3.21 2.11
CA PHE A 33 -20.30 3.16 1.53
C PHE A 33 -20.36 2.84 0.03
N ASP A 34 -19.99 3.83 -0.79
CA ASP A 34 -19.73 3.63 -2.21
C ASP A 34 -18.21 3.44 -2.43
N PRO A 35 -17.75 2.21 -2.74
CA PRO A 35 -16.35 1.93 -3.00
C PRO A 35 -15.76 2.75 -4.17
N ALA A 36 -16.56 3.03 -5.20
CA ALA A 36 -16.08 3.75 -6.38
C ALA A 36 -15.85 5.23 -6.06
N ALA A 37 -16.81 5.88 -5.39
CA ALA A 37 -16.65 7.27 -4.94
C ALA A 37 -15.55 7.41 -3.88
N TRP A 38 -15.37 6.44 -2.99
CA TRP A 38 -14.25 6.43 -2.05
C TRP A 38 -12.91 6.31 -2.78
N ARG A 39 -12.80 5.39 -3.74
CA ARG A 39 -11.58 5.22 -4.53
C ARG A 39 -11.28 6.44 -5.41
N GLY A 40 -12.29 7.10 -5.96
CA GLY A 40 -12.11 8.37 -6.69
C GLY A 40 -11.48 9.46 -5.81
N ARG A 41 -11.84 9.51 -4.51
CA ARG A 41 -11.30 10.49 -3.56
C ARG A 41 -9.95 10.11 -2.94
N HIS A 42 -9.73 8.82 -2.70
CA HIS A 42 -8.60 8.33 -1.90
C HIS A 42 -7.59 7.48 -2.69
N GLY A 43 -7.98 6.94 -3.84
CA GLY A 43 -7.18 5.98 -4.61
C GLY A 43 -5.81 6.52 -5.00
N ARG A 44 -5.75 7.77 -5.49
CA ARG A 44 -4.46 8.41 -5.85
C ARG A 44 -3.55 8.64 -4.64
N LYS A 45 -4.12 8.97 -3.47
CA LYS A 45 -3.36 9.09 -2.22
C LYS A 45 -2.79 7.73 -1.81
N LEU A 46 -3.59 6.68 -1.88
CA LEU A 46 -3.17 5.32 -1.53
C LEU A 46 -2.08 4.79 -2.48
N GLN A 47 -2.18 5.09 -3.78
CA GLN A 47 -1.12 4.75 -4.73
C GLN A 47 0.20 5.44 -4.37
N LEU A 48 0.18 6.75 -4.11
CA LEU A 48 1.38 7.48 -3.70
C LEU A 48 1.97 6.95 -2.40
N THR A 49 1.15 6.75 -1.37
CA THR A 49 1.57 6.16 -0.09
C THR A 49 2.15 4.77 -0.30
N GLY A 50 1.53 3.95 -1.15
CA GLY A 50 1.98 2.60 -1.46
C GLY A 50 3.34 2.57 -2.17
N VAL A 51 3.57 3.45 -3.16
CA VAL A 51 4.89 3.59 -3.80
C VAL A 51 5.95 4.00 -2.78
N VAL A 52 5.66 5.00 -1.95
CA VAL A 52 6.61 5.49 -0.94
C VAL A 52 6.98 4.39 0.06
N ALA A 53 5.99 3.68 0.60
CA ALA A 53 6.22 2.57 1.52
C ALA A 53 7.00 1.42 0.85
N LEU A 54 6.69 1.11 -0.42
CA LEU A 54 7.43 0.09 -1.16
C LEU A 54 8.92 0.45 -1.32
N VAL A 55 9.22 1.68 -1.74
CA VAL A 55 10.59 2.17 -1.92
C VAL A 55 11.35 2.16 -0.59
N LEU A 56 10.72 2.66 0.48
CA LEU A 56 11.34 2.67 1.82
C LEU A 56 11.62 1.25 2.32
N GLY A 57 10.66 0.33 2.17
CA GLY A 57 10.83 -1.06 2.60
C GLY A 57 11.99 -1.75 1.89
N VAL A 58 12.10 -1.56 0.57
CA VAL A 58 13.22 -2.09 -0.23
C VAL A 58 14.55 -1.44 0.17
N ALA A 59 14.58 -0.12 0.41
CA ALA A 59 15.79 0.58 0.82
C ALA A 59 16.33 0.05 2.17
N LEU A 60 15.45 -0.21 3.15
CA LEU A 60 15.81 -0.80 4.45
C LEU A 60 16.42 -2.21 4.30
N MET A 61 15.90 -3.02 3.38
CA MET A 61 16.49 -4.33 3.08
C MET A 61 17.88 -4.22 2.44
N LEU A 62 18.08 -3.24 1.56
CA LEU A 62 19.36 -3.03 0.87
C LEU A 62 20.44 -2.52 1.83
N GLN A 63 20.09 -1.67 2.80
CA GLN A 63 21.02 -1.17 3.82
C GLN A 63 21.47 -2.23 4.84
N SER A 64 20.73 -3.33 4.96
CA SER A 64 21.03 -4.41 5.90
C SER A 64 21.84 -5.56 5.30
N ARG A 65 22.31 -5.37 4.07
CA ARG A 65 23.32 -6.20 3.40
C ARG A 65 24.70 -5.59 3.59
#